data_AF-A0A087UKG2-F1
#
_entry.id   AF-A0A087UKG2-F1
#
_cell.length_a   1.000
_cell.length_b   1.000
_cell.length_c   1.000
_cell.angle_alpha   90.00
_cell.angle_beta   90.00
_cell.angle_gamma   90.00
#
_symmetry.space_group_name_H-M   'P 1'
#
loop_
_entity.id
_entity.type
_entity.pdbx_description
1 polymer ?
#
loop_
_entity_poly.entity_id
_entity_poly.type
_entity_poly.pdbx_seq_one_letter_code
_entity_poly.pdbx_strand_id
1 'polypeptide(L)'
;MYYQYLSPERMRGFENYKYSAIDTNPLSNYVMHPFWNQVVKLVPTWLAPNVLTFTGFLLTLLNAILLAVYDYNFCASSDSVPTSLPIPQWVWLVCAINHFLAHTLDGIDGKHARRTNSSGPLGELMDHGLDSWTALFMPTCMYSVFGCGEYSCSPLRVFFILWSVHLCFIFSHWEKYNTGVLYLPWGYDISQMVLLLTFLVTYFKSYRYWKFTVPFLNIGSGEVIEILIYG
;
A
#
# COMPACT_ATOMS: atom_id res chain seq x y z
N MET A 1 -16.23 0.14 -38.41
CA MET A 1 -17.33 -0.01 -37.42
C MET A 1 -16.82 0.56 -36.11
N TYR A 2 -17.23 1.78 -35.74
CA TYR A 2 -16.84 2.37 -34.44
C TYR A 2 -17.73 1.74 -33.38
N TYR A 3 -17.17 0.82 -32.59
CA TYR A 3 -17.87 0.27 -31.44
C TYR A 3 -17.88 1.34 -30.34
N GLN A 4 -19.06 1.84 -29.98
CA GLN A 4 -19.20 2.74 -28.83
C GLN A 4 -19.16 1.91 -27.54
N TYR A 5 -18.03 1.96 -26.83
CA TYR A 5 -17.83 1.24 -25.57
C TYR A 5 -18.67 1.81 -24.41
N LEU A 6 -19.12 3.05 -24.49
CA LEU A 6 -19.87 3.74 -23.44
C LEU A 6 -21.12 4.41 -24.03
N SER A 7 -22.26 4.24 -23.35
CA SER A 7 -23.50 4.93 -23.73
C SER A 7 -23.40 6.44 -23.47
N PRO A 8 -24.14 7.28 -24.22
CA PRO A 8 -24.19 8.73 -23.98
C PRO A 8 -24.64 9.13 -22.56
N GLU A 9 -25.42 8.29 -21.89
CA GLU A 9 -25.80 8.47 -20.49
C GLU A 9 -24.63 8.27 -19.53
N ARG A 10 -23.79 7.26 -19.76
CA ARG A 10 -22.56 7.05 -18.98
C ARG A 10 -21.57 8.18 -19.19
N MET A 11 -21.45 8.67 -20.42
CA MET A 11 -20.63 9.84 -20.77
C MET A 11 -21.07 11.11 -20.01
N ARG A 12 -22.38 11.39 -19.95
CA ARG A 12 -22.94 12.50 -19.16
C ARG A 12 -22.74 12.36 -17.65
N GLY A 13 -22.66 11.12 -17.15
CA GLY A 13 -22.30 10.83 -15.75
C GLY A 13 -20.88 11.26 -15.42
N PHE A 14 -19.94 11.12 -16.35
CA PHE A 14 -18.54 11.54 -16.17
C PHE A 14 -18.38 13.07 -16.18
N GLU A 15 -19.19 13.80 -16.95
CA GLU A 15 -19.16 15.27 -16.99
C GLU A 15 -19.63 15.93 -15.68
N ASN A 16 -20.53 15.27 -14.94
CA ASN A 16 -21.06 15.76 -13.66
C ASN A 16 -20.32 15.18 -12.44
N TYR A 17 -19.28 14.39 -12.65
CA TYR A 17 -18.57 13.69 -11.60
C TYR A 17 -17.84 14.69 -10.68
N LYS A 18 -18.09 14.58 -9.37
CA LYS A 18 -17.36 15.32 -8.34
C LYS A 18 -16.71 14.33 -7.38
N TYR A 19 -15.39 14.48 -7.23
CA TYR A 19 -14.64 13.74 -6.21
C TYR A 19 -15.20 14.06 -4.82
N SER A 20 -15.54 13.01 -4.07
CA SER A 20 -16.02 13.12 -2.70
C SER A 20 -15.39 12.00 -1.87
N ALA A 21 -14.43 12.37 -1.03
CA ALA A 21 -13.80 11.47 -0.08
C ALA A 21 -13.72 12.15 1.29
N ILE A 22 -13.93 11.36 2.34
CA ILE A 22 -13.86 11.81 3.72
C ILE A 22 -12.75 11.01 4.42
N ASP A 23 -11.77 11.75 4.94
CA ASP A 23 -10.69 11.22 5.77
C ASP A 23 -10.82 11.75 7.19
N THR A 24 -10.99 10.84 8.16
CA THR A 24 -11.08 11.19 9.58
C THR A 24 -9.85 10.73 10.37
N ASN A 25 -8.85 10.14 9.71
CA ASN A 25 -7.66 9.61 10.37
C ASN A 25 -6.78 10.75 10.90
N PRO A 26 -6.44 10.78 12.20
CA PRO A 26 -5.56 11.80 12.76
C PRO A 26 -4.16 11.82 12.11
N LEU A 27 -3.60 10.65 11.77
CA LEU A 27 -2.29 10.58 11.10
C LEU A 27 -2.35 11.29 9.74
N SER A 28 -3.36 10.96 8.95
CA SER A 28 -3.58 11.55 7.63
C SER A 28 -3.80 13.05 7.71
N ASN A 29 -4.71 13.49 8.58
CA ASN A 29 -5.12 14.90 8.68
C ASN A 29 -4.03 15.81 9.28
N TYR A 30 -3.29 15.35 10.30
CA TYR A 30 -2.35 16.19 11.03
C TYR A 30 -0.89 16.02 10.59
N VAL A 31 -0.54 14.93 9.90
CA VAL A 31 0.85 14.66 9.46
C VAL A 31 0.93 14.55 7.94
N MET A 32 0.21 13.62 7.34
CA MET A 32 0.39 13.29 5.92
C MET A 32 -0.11 14.40 5.00
N HIS A 33 -1.32 14.92 5.22
CA HIS A 33 -1.86 16.02 4.42
C HIS A 33 -1.02 17.30 4.48
N PRO A 34 -0.57 17.79 5.67
CA PRO A 34 0.37 18.90 5.74
C PRO A 34 1.67 18.65 4.96
N PHE A 35 2.25 17.46 5.10
CA PHE A 35 3.45 17.05 4.35
C PHE A 35 3.21 17.07 2.83
N TRP A 36 2.19 16.35 2.35
CA TRP A 36 1.82 16.26 0.95
C TRP A 36 1.47 17.62 0.34
N ASN A 37 0.84 18.52 1.10
CA ASN A 37 0.55 19.89 0.66
C ASN A 37 1.83 20.71 0.40
N GLN A 38 2.95 20.37 1.01
CA GLN A 38 4.25 20.96 0.68
C GLN A 38 4.91 20.24 -0.49
N VAL A 39 4.93 18.90 -0.48
CA VAL A 39 5.58 18.10 -1.53
C VAL A 39 4.96 18.34 -2.90
N VAL A 40 3.64 18.46 -3.00
CA VAL A 40 2.94 18.69 -4.28
C VAL A 40 3.42 19.96 -4.99
N LYS A 41 3.94 20.95 -4.24
CA LYS A 41 4.47 22.21 -4.81
C LYS A 41 5.77 21.99 -5.59
N LEU A 42 6.51 20.94 -5.26
CA LEU A 42 7.76 20.55 -5.93
C LEU A 42 7.49 19.91 -7.30
N VAL A 43 6.27 19.41 -7.53
CA VAL A 43 5.90 18.78 -8.80
C VAL A 43 5.72 19.86 -9.88
N PRO A 44 6.39 19.74 -11.05
CA PRO A 44 6.17 20.64 -12.18
C PRO A 44 4.73 20.52 -12.73
N THR A 45 4.13 21.64 -13.10
CA THR A 45 2.73 21.68 -13.57
C THR A 45 2.51 21.06 -14.95
N TRP A 46 3.57 20.81 -15.72
CA TRP A 46 3.49 20.09 -17.00
C TRP A 46 3.38 18.57 -16.82
N LEU A 47 3.72 18.05 -15.64
CA LEU A 47 3.67 16.62 -15.36
C LEU A 47 2.22 16.21 -15.07
N ALA A 48 1.73 15.21 -15.80
CA ALA A 48 0.37 14.72 -15.61
C ALA A 48 0.22 13.96 -14.27
N PRO A 49 -0.88 14.15 -13.51
CA PRO A 49 -1.11 13.45 -12.25
C PRO A 49 -1.02 11.92 -12.35
N ASN A 50 -1.59 11.33 -13.41
CA ASN A 50 -1.55 9.88 -13.64
C ASN A 50 -0.13 9.32 -13.78
N VAL A 51 0.87 10.15 -14.12
CA VAL A 51 2.28 9.72 -14.13
C VAL A 51 2.78 9.54 -12.70
N LEU A 52 2.33 10.35 -11.75
CA LEU A 52 2.66 10.20 -10.33
C LEU A 52 2.09 8.87 -9.81
N THR A 53 0.79 8.65 -10.04
CA THR A 53 0.08 7.41 -9.69
C THR A 53 0.77 6.18 -10.27
N PHE A 54 1.05 6.19 -11.58
CA PHE A 54 1.70 5.06 -12.26
C PHE A 54 3.12 4.82 -11.76
N THR A 55 3.88 5.89 -11.52
CA THR A 55 5.23 5.78 -10.98
C THR A 55 5.20 5.19 -9.57
N GLY A 56 4.28 5.64 -8.72
CA GLY A 56 4.09 5.09 -7.38
C GLY A 56 3.77 3.60 -7.43
N PHE A 57 2.83 3.20 -8.28
CA PHE A 57 2.54 1.78 -8.53
C PHE A 57 3.77 0.99 -8.96
N LEU A 58 4.55 1.46 -9.95
CA LEU A 58 5.75 0.76 -10.41
C LEU A 58 6.79 0.56 -9.30
N LEU A 59 6.91 1.50 -8.35
CA LEU A 59 7.81 1.36 -7.19
C LEU A 59 7.33 0.25 -6.23
N THR A 60 6.02 0.12 -6.00
CA THR A 60 5.46 -0.97 -5.19
C THR A 60 5.60 -2.32 -5.89
N LEU A 61 5.37 -2.37 -7.20
CA LEU A 61 5.57 -3.55 -8.03
C LEU A 61 7.05 -3.98 -8.04
N LEU A 62 7.97 -3.01 -8.12
CA LEU A 62 9.41 -3.27 -8.03
C LEU A 62 9.77 -3.90 -6.69
N ASN A 63 9.20 -3.44 -5.57
CA ASN A 63 9.40 -4.08 -4.26
C ASN A 63 8.91 -5.53 -4.25
N ALA A 64 7.72 -5.79 -4.78
CA ALA A 64 7.16 -7.13 -4.87
C ALA A 64 8.05 -8.06 -5.71
N ILE A 65 8.52 -7.60 -6.88
CA ILE A 65 9.41 -8.36 -7.75
C ILE A 65 10.77 -8.59 -7.07
N LEU A 66 11.35 -7.56 -6.47
CA LEU A 66 12.65 -7.63 -5.82
C LEU A 66 12.63 -8.65 -4.67
N LEU A 67 11.61 -8.60 -3.81
CA LEU A 67 11.44 -9.57 -2.74
C LEU A 67 11.10 -10.96 -3.26
N ALA A 68 10.30 -11.10 -4.31
CA ALA A 68 10.04 -12.40 -4.93
C ALA A 68 11.32 -13.05 -5.50
N VAL A 69 12.27 -12.25 -6.01
CA VAL A 69 13.57 -12.75 -6.50
C VAL A 69 14.46 -13.22 -5.35
N TYR A 70 14.53 -12.48 -4.24
CA TYR A 70 15.39 -12.84 -3.10
C TYR A 70 14.75 -13.82 -2.12
N ASP A 71 13.42 -13.91 -2.10
CA ASP A 71 12.66 -14.60 -1.06
C ASP A 71 11.38 -15.26 -1.62
N TYR A 72 11.53 -15.96 -2.74
CA TYR A 72 10.43 -16.65 -3.44
C TYR A 72 9.58 -17.56 -2.53
N ASN A 73 10.21 -18.24 -1.57
CA ASN A 73 9.53 -19.17 -0.65
C ASN A 73 9.18 -18.53 0.70
N PHE A 74 9.39 -17.22 0.87
CA PHE A 74 9.24 -16.51 2.14
C PHE A 74 10.13 -17.02 3.28
N CYS A 75 11.19 -17.76 3.00
CA CYS A 75 12.03 -18.37 4.04
C CYS A 75 13.40 -17.69 4.21
N ALA A 76 13.72 -16.66 3.43
CA ALA A 76 14.98 -15.92 3.56
C ALA A 76 15.09 -15.19 4.90
N SER A 77 13.97 -14.77 5.48
CA SER A 77 13.92 -14.18 6.83
C SER A 77 13.61 -15.22 7.91
N SER A 78 13.91 -16.51 7.68
CA SER A 78 13.66 -17.60 8.62
C SER A 78 14.94 -18.24 9.12
N ASP A 79 15.13 -18.28 10.44
CA ASP A 79 16.24 -19.03 11.04
C ASP A 79 15.95 -20.55 11.10
N SER A 80 14.72 -20.99 10.85
CA SER A 80 14.34 -22.41 10.85
C SER A 80 14.62 -23.13 9.52
N VAL A 81 15.07 -22.40 8.47
CA VAL A 81 15.40 -22.96 7.16
C VAL A 81 16.86 -22.61 6.80
N PRO A 82 17.85 -23.42 7.25
CA PRO A 82 19.27 -23.06 7.14
C PRO A 82 19.80 -22.94 5.71
N THR A 83 19.09 -23.49 4.73
CA THR A 83 19.46 -23.46 3.31
C THR A 83 19.06 -22.16 2.62
N SER A 84 18.20 -21.35 3.24
CA SER A 84 17.77 -20.07 2.69
C SER A 84 18.76 -18.96 3.06
N LEU A 85 19.31 -18.30 2.04
CA LEU A 85 20.17 -17.14 2.25
C LEU A 85 19.32 -15.93 2.66
N PRO A 86 19.77 -15.11 3.63
CA PRO A 86 19.03 -13.94 4.05
C PRO A 86 19.01 -12.86 2.98
N ILE A 87 17.91 -12.10 2.92
CA ILE A 87 17.77 -10.96 2.01
C ILE A 87 18.89 -9.94 2.33
N PRO A 88 19.69 -9.52 1.33
CA PRO A 88 20.74 -8.52 1.54
C PRO A 88 20.20 -7.22 2.13
N GLN A 89 20.90 -6.61 3.09
CA GLN A 89 20.40 -5.44 3.81
C GLN A 89 19.99 -4.28 2.91
N TRP A 90 20.75 -4.01 1.84
CA TRP A 90 20.46 -2.92 0.90
C TRP A 90 19.09 -3.09 0.20
N VAL A 91 18.59 -4.32 0.06
CA VAL A 91 17.27 -4.58 -0.52
C VAL A 91 16.18 -3.96 0.36
N TRP A 92 16.29 -4.11 1.69
CA TRP A 92 15.36 -3.48 2.62
C TRP A 92 15.38 -1.96 2.55
N LEU A 93 16.56 -1.36 2.37
CA LEU A 93 16.69 0.09 2.17
C LEU A 93 16.02 0.55 0.86
N VAL A 94 16.23 -0.20 -0.23
CA VAL A 94 15.55 0.06 -1.51
C VAL A 94 14.04 -0.07 -1.34
N CYS A 95 13.56 -1.10 -0.64
CA CYS A 95 12.14 -1.28 -0.36
C CYS A 95 11.56 -0.11 0.43
N ALA A 96 12.26 0.37 1.47
CA ALA A 96 11.85 1.53 2.25
C ALA A 96 11.75 2.80 1.38
N ILE A 97 12.77 3.08 0.57
CA ILE A 97 12.80 4.26 -0.31
C ILE A 97 11.67 4.21 -1.34
N ASN A 98 11.53 3.08 -2.03
CA ASN A 98 10.48 2.87 -3.02
C ASN A 98 9.10 3.01 -2.39
N HIS A 99 8.89 2.45 -1.20
CA HIS A 99 7.61 2.48 -0.52
C HIS A 99 7.25 3.90 -0.06
N PHE A 100 8.20 4.62 0.54
CA PHE A 100 8.02 6.03 0.92
C PHE A 100 7.68 6.90 -0.28
N LEU A 101 8.42 6.74 -1.39
CA LEU A 101 8.16 7.47 -2.62
C LEU A 101 6.80 7.09 -3.21
N ALA A 102 6.44 5.81 -3.24
CA ALA A 102 5.14 5.35 -3.73
C ALA A 102 3.98 5.97 -2.95
N HIS A 103 3.98 5.85 -1.63
CA HIS A 103 2.95 6.43 -0.76
C HIS A 103 2.91 7.97 -0.85
N THR A 104 4.06 8.60 -1.05
CA THR A 104 4.11 10.05 -1.27
C THR A 104 3.50 10.44 -2.63
N LEU A 105 3.82 9.70 -3.69
CA LEU A 105 3.31 9.98 -5.04
C LEU A 105 1.80 9.78 -5.12
N ASP A 106 1.31 8.71 -4.50
CA ASP A 106 -0.12 8.43 -4.27
C ASP A 106 -0.79 9.61 -3.55
N GLY A 107 -0.33 9.98 -2.35
CA GLY A 107 -0.96 11.04 -1.56
C GLY A 107 -0.92 12.46 -2.17
N ILE A 108 -0.07 12.71 -3.17
CA ILE A 108 -0.02 14.00 -3.88
C ILE A 108 -0.72 14.02 -5.24
N ASP A 109 -1.11 12.88 -5.82
CA ASP A 109 -1.58 12.87 -7.21
C ASP A 109 -2.90 13.63 -7.41
N GLY A 110 -3.90 13.43 -6.55
CA GLY A 110 -5.17 14.11 -6.57
C GLY A 110 -5.03 15.57 -6.16
N LYS A 111 -4.06 15.88 -5.29
CA LYS A 111 -3.69 17.27 -4.95
C LYS A 111 -3.10 17.97 -6.18
N HIS A 112 -2.25 17.28 -6.92
CA HIS A 112 -1.68 17.79 -8.17
C HIS A 112 -2.75 17.93 -9.25
N ALA A 113 -3.66 16.96 -9.39
CA ALA A 113 -4.78 17.01 -10.32
C ALA A 113 -5.72 18.20 -10.06
N ARG A 114 -5.94 18.57 -8.79
CA ARG A 114 -6.68 19.78 -8.43
C ARG A 114 -5.88 21.04 -8.78
N ARG A 115 -4.57 21.06 -8.51
CA ARG A 115 -3.67 22.18 -8.83
C ARG A 115 -3.60 22.45 -10.34
N THR A 116 -3.65 21.42 -11.18
CA THR A 116 -3.56 21.53 -12.65
C THR A 116 -4.92 21.57 -13.35
N ASN A 117 -6.04 21.61 -12.62
CA ASN A 117 -7.40 21.53 -13.16
C ASN A 117 -7.62 20.31 -14.07
N SER A 118 -6.98 19.19 -13.75
CA SER A 118 -7.05 17.93 -14.49
C SER A 118 -7.65 16.81 -13.64
N SER A 119 -8.49 17.17 -12.65
CA SER A 119 -9.24 16.20 -11.86
C SER A 119 -10.34 15.57 -12.71
N GLY A 120 -10.50 14.26 -12.64
CA GLY A 120 -11.53 13.58 -13.40
C GLY A 120 -11.67 12.10 -13.05
N PRO A 121 -12.78 11.48 -13.46
CA PRO A 121 -13.14 10.11 -13.09
C PRO A 121 -12.17 9.07 -13.64
N LEU A 122 -11.48 9.35 -14.76
CA LEU A 122 -10.46 8.46 -15.30
C LEU A 122 -9.19 8.42 -14.44
N GLY A 123 -8.75 9.58 -13.95
CA GLY A 123 -7.58 9.64 -13.06
C GLY A 123 -7.84 8.86 -11.78
N GLU A 124 -9.03 9.03 -11.21
CA GLU A 124 -9.45 8.32 -10.01
C GLU A 124 -9.67 6.81 -10.24
N LEU A 125 -10.19 6.41 -11.41
CA LEU A 125 -10.27 4.99 -11.76
C LEU A 125 -8.87 4.36 -11.86
N MET A 126 -7.90 5.10 -12.40
CA MET A 126 -6.52 4.63 -12.50
C MET A 126 -5.87 4.50 -11.12
N ASP A 127 -6.03 5.52 -10.27
CA ASP A 127 -5.57 5.57 -8.89
C ASP A 127 -6.07 4.36 -8.09
N HIS A 128 -7.39 4.25 -7.96
CA HIS A 128 -8.04 3.17 -7.23
C HIS A 128 -7.74 1.79 -7.86
N GLY A 129 -7.62 1.72 -9.18
CA GLY A 129 -7.28 0.50 -9.89
C GLY A 129 -5.89 -0.01 -9.52
N LEU A 130 -4.91 0.88 -9.45
CA LEU A 130 -3.54 0.53 -9.07
C LEU A 130 -3.39 0.28 -7.57
N ASP A 131 -4.13 1.00 -6.73
CA ASP A 131 -4.19 0.75 -5.29
C ASP A 131 -4.68 -0.66 -4.95
N SER A 132 -5.64 -1.17 -5.72
CA SER A 132 -6.12 -2.54 -5.54
C SER A 132 -5.01 -3.59 -5.69
N TRP A 133 -4.05 -3.36 -6.59
CA TRP A 133 -2.86 -4.22 -6.74
C TRP A 133 -1.83 -3.96 -5.65
N THR A 134 -1.59 -2.70 -5.29
CA THR A 134 -0.69 -2.33 -4.20
C THR A 134 -1.12 -2.99 -2.88
N ALA A 135 -2.44 -3.10 -2.63
CA ALA A 135 -3.02 -3.79 -1.49
C ALA A 135 -2.70 -5.30 -1.45
N LEU A 136 -2.34 -5.95 -2.58
CA LEU A 136 -1.79 -7.32 -2.62
C LEU A 136 -0.31 -7.33 -2.25
N PHE A 137 0.43 -6.39 -2.82
CA PHE A 137 1.89 -6.37 -2.71
C PHE A 137 2.33 -6.06 -1.29
N MET A 138 1.68 -5.12 -0.60
CA MET A 138 2.11 -4.66 0.72
C MET A 138 2.12 -5.76 1.79
N PRO A 139 1.03 -6.53 2.03
CA PRO A 139 1.06 -7.60 3.02
C PRO A 139 2.02 -8.73 2.62
N THR A 140 2.18 -8.97 1.32
CA THR A 140 3.15 -9.96 0.81
C THR A 140 4.59 -9.53 1.12
N CYS A 141 4.93 -8.26 0.87
CA CYS A 141 6.25 -7.72 1.20
C CYS A 141 6.50 -7.67 2.70
N MET A 142 5.47 -7.38 3.49
CA MET A 142 5.52 -7.46 4.96
C MET A 142 5.84 -8.88 5.41
N TYR A 143 5.21 -9.89 4.79
CA TYR A 143 5.45 -11.28 5.14
C TYR A 143 6.90 -11.72 4.88
N SER A 144 7.57 -11.21 3.84
CA SER A 144 9.01 -11.44 3.63
C SER A 144 9.89 -10.92 4.77
N VAL A 145 9.46 -9.91 5.54
CA VAL A 145 10.21 -9.43 6.71
C VAL A 145 10.13 -10.44 7.86
N PHE A 146 8.94 -10.97 8.11
CA PHE A 146 8.72 -11.96 9.19
C PHE A 146 9.14 -13.36 8.78
N GLY A 147 9.15 -13.68 7.49
CA GLY A 147 9.48 -14.97 6.91
C GLY A 147 8.54 -16.11 7.33
N CYS A 148 8.81 -17.30 6.83
CA CYS A 148 8.14 -18.55 7.19
C CYS A 148 8.70 -19.05 8.53
N GLY A 149 7.89 -19.53 9.49
CA GLY A 149 8.41 -20.23 10.68
C GLY A 149 7.93 -19.72 12.04
N GLU A 150 8.63 -20.10 13.12
CA GLU A 150 8.14 -20.14 14.51
C GLU A 150 7.68 -18.80 15.12
N TYR A 151 8.10 -17.66 14.57
CA TYR A 151 7.71 -16.33 15.06
C TYR A 151 6.80 -15.58 14.08
N SER A 152 6.30 -16.26 13.06
CA SER A 152 5.53 -15.69 11.97
C SER A 152 4.19 -16.41 11.77
N CYS A 153 3.35 -15.87 10.90
CA CYS A 153 2.10 -16.51 10.52
C CYS A 153 2.35 -17.64 9.52
N SER A 154 1.50 -18.68 9.55
CA SER A 154 1.53 -19.71 8.52
C SER A 154 1.11 -19.12 7.16
N PRO A 155 1.54 -19.69 6.02
CA PRO A 155 1.12 -19.22 4.70
C PRO A 155 -0.41 -19.15 4.54
N LEU A 156 -1.15 -20.08 5.16
CA LEU A 156 -2.61 -20.06 5.16
C LEU A 156 -3.19 -18.85 5.92
N ARG A 157 -2.60 -18.47 7.05
CA ARG A 157 -3.01 -17.26 7.80
C ARG A 157 -2.72 -16.00 7.00
N VAL A 158 -1.55 -15.93 6.36
CA VAL A 158 -1.19 -14.81 5.46
C VAL A 158 -2.16 -14.71 4.27
N PHE A 159 -2.60 -15.84 3.72
CA PHE A 159 -3.64 -15.85 2.69
C PHE A 159 -4.94 -15.23 3.20
N PHE A 160 -5.39 -15.54 4.43
CA PHE A 160 -6.56 -14.90 5.02
C PHE A 160 -6.35 -13.40 5.30
N ILE A 161 -5.16 -12.98 5.73
CA ILE A 161 -4.80 -11.56 5.87
C ILE A 161 -4.94 -10.84 4.53
N LEU A 162 -4.39 -11.41 3.44
CA LEU A 162 -4.50 -10.85 2.09
C LEU A 162 -5.96 -10.69 1.66
N TRP A 163 -6.79 -11.71 1.89
CA TRP A 163 -8.22 -11.65 1.61
C TRP A 163 -8.93 -10.60 2.46
N SER A 164 -8.60 -10.48 3.75
CA SER A 164 -9.19 -9.47 4.62
C SER A 164 -8.90 -8.06 4.12
N VAL A 165 -7.63 -7.76 3.80
CA VAL A 165 -7.23 -6.47 3.22
C VAL A 165 -7.98 -6.19 1.91
N HIS A 166 -8.11 -7.20 1.03
CA HIS A 166 -8.86 -7.07 -0.22
C HIS A 166 -10.33 -6.82 -0.01
N LEU A 167 -10.97 -7.55 0.90
CA LEU A 167 -12.38 -7.37 1.20
C LEU A 167 -12.64 -5.99 1.80
N CYS A 168 -11.78 -5.50 2.69
CA CYS A 168 -11.84 -4.13 3.20
C CYS A 168 -11.77 -3.09 2.06
N PHE A 169 -10.82 -3.28 1.12
CA PHE A 169 -10.69 -2.42 -0.05
C PHE A 169 -11.93 -2.47 -0.95
N ILE A 170 -12.43 -3.67 -1.25
CA ILE A 170 -13.63 -3.86 -2.09
C ILE A 170 -14.85 -3.27 -1.41
N PHE A 171 -15.03 -3.45 -0.10
CA PHE A 171 -16.18 -2.92 0.62
C PHE A 171 -16.18 -1.39 0.69
N SER A 172 -15.02 -0.73 0.86
CA SER A 172 -14.95 0.75 0.80
C SER A 172 -15.33 1.28 -0.59
N HIS A 173 -14.93 0.58 -1.65
CA HIS A 173 -15.28 0.93 -3.02
C HIS A 173 -16.74 0.62 -3.35
N TRP A 174 -17.27 -0.46 -2.81
CA TRP A 174 -18.68 -0.78 -2.91
C TRP A 174 -19.53 0.25 -2.16
N GLU A 175 -19.13 0.66 -0.95
CA GLU A 175 -19.78 1.75 -0.22
C GLU A 175 -19.76 3.05 -1.03
N LYS A 176 -18.61 3.42 -1.61
CA LYS A 176 -18.49 4.56 -2.52
C LYS A 176 -19.43 4.44 -3.71
N TYR A 177 -19.51 3.26 -4.33
CA TYR A 177 -20.40 3.03 -5.46
C TYR A 177 -21.87 3.28 -5.10
N ASN A 178 -22.30 2.90 -3.89
CA ASN A 178 -23.68 3.08 -3.43
C ASN A 178 -23.96 4.50 -2.89
N THR A 179 -23.02 5.12 -2.19
CA THR A 179 -23.21 6.39 -1.47
C THR A 179 -22.71 7.62 -2.22
N GLY A 180 -21.81 7.42 -3.20
CA GLY A 180 -21.09 8.51 -3.87
C GLY A 180 -19.95 9.13 -3.05
N VAL A 181 -19.63 8.58 -1.87
CA VAL A 181 -18.56 9.09 -0.98
C VAL A 181 -17.58 7.97 -0.65
N LEU A 182 -16.29 8.21 -0.83
CA LEU A 182 -15.24 7.31 -0.36
C LEU A 182 -14.87 7.64 1.08
N TYR A 183 -15.16 6.74 2.01
CA TYR A 183 -14.64 6.82 3.37
C TYR A 183 -13.27 6.14 3.41
N LEU A 184 -12.24 6.92 3.73
CA LEU A 184 -10.88 6.40 3.80
C LEU A 184 -10.68 5.66 5.14
N PRO A 185 -10.26 4.38 5.12
CA PRO A 185 -10.04 3.64 6.34
C PRO A 185 -8.79 4.15 7.05
N TRP A 186 -8.86 4.32 8.38
CA TRP A 186 -7.71 4.77 9.18
C TRP A 186 -6.48 3.86 9.02
N GLY A 187 -6.74 2.56 8.82
CA GLY A 187 -5.69 1.57 8.59
C GLY A 187 -4.83 1.85 7.37
N TYR A 188 -5.30 2.61 6.36
CA TYR A 188 -4.54 2.85 5.13
C TYR A 188 -3.20 3.53 5.40
N ASP A 189 -3.19 4.81 5.80
CA ASP A 189 -1.95 5.55 6.04
C ASP A 189 -1.12 4.97 7.20
N ILE A 190 -1.79 4.39 8.21
CA ILE A 190 -1.09 3.70 9.31
C ILE A 190 -0.31 2.50 8.77
N SER A 191 -0.93 1.67 7.93
CA SER A 191 -0.28 0.48 7.36
C SER A 191 0.91 0.84 6.46
N GLN A 192 0.80 1.93 5.67
CA GLN A 192 1.89 2.46 4.84
C GLN A 192 3.09 2.88 5.70
N MET A 193 2.84 3.61 6.79
CA MET A 193 3.91 4.03 7.71
C MET A 193 4.51 2.86 8.48
N VAL A 194 3.69 1.90 8.93
CA VAL A 194 4.17 0.69 9.61
C VAL A 194 5.06 -0.13 8.67
N LEU A 195 4.68 -0.31 7.40
CA LEU A 195 5.50 -1.04 6.44
C LEU A 195 6.82 -0.32 6.14
N LEU A 196 6.78 1.01 5.95
CA LEU A 196 7.99 1.82 5.80
C LEU A 196 8.94 1.66 6.99
N LEU A 197 8.43 1.84 8.20
CA LEU A 197 9.21 1.69 9.43
C LEU A 197 9.75 0.26 9.58
N THR A 198 8.96 -0.74 9.17
CA THR A 198 9.37 -2.14 9.20
C THR A 198 10.57 -2.38 8.30
N PHE A 199 10.57 -1.87 7.06
CA PHE A 199 11.72 -1.97 6.17
C PHE A 199 12.95 -1.23 6.73
N LEU A 200 12.78 -0.03 7.28
CA LEU A 200 13.89 0.74 7.86
C LEU A 200 14.50 0.04 9.08
N VAL A 201 13.68 -0.46 9.99
CA VAL A 201 14.15 -1.22 11.16
C VAL A 201 14.86 -2.50 10.70
N THR A 202 14.32 -3.20 9.71
CA THR A 202 14.95 -4.42 9.15
C THR A 202 16.31 -4.11 8.51
N TYR A 203 16.44 -2.97 7.83
CA TYR A 203 17.72 -2.50 7.31
C TYR A 203 18.75 -2.27 8.42
N PHE A 204 18.40 -1.55 9.49
CA PHE A 204 19.34 -1.20 10.56
C PHE A 204 19.60 -2.33 11.58
N LYS A 205 18.63 -3.21 11.82
CA LYS A 205 18.65 -4.21 12.91
C LYS A 205 18.61 -5.66 12.45
N SER A 206 18.44 -5.91 11.15
CA SER A 206 18.18 -7.23 10.55
C SER A 206 16.78 -7.79 10.84
N TYR A 207 16.36 -8.77 10.03
CA TYR A 207 15.08 -9.49 10.19
C TYR A 207 14.98 -10.21 11.56
N ARG A 208 16.13 -10.55 12.16
CA ARG A 208 16.21 -11.19 13.48
C ARG A 208 15.63 -10.33 14.61
N TYR A 209 15.59 -9.00 14.43
CA TYR A 209 14.93 -8.09 15.38
C TYR A 209 13.46 -8.44 15.58
N TRP A 210 12.81 -8.97 14.55
CA TRP A 210 11.41 -9.37 14.58
C TRP A 210 11.21 -10.78 15.16
N LYS A 211 12.23 -11.45 15.69
CA LYS A 211 12.12 -12.81 16.23
C LYS A 211 11.96 -12.77 17.74
N PHE A 212 10.74 -12.48 18.17
CA PHE A 212 10.39 -12.42 19.58
C PHE A 212 8.96 -12.93 19.81
N THR A 213 8.69 -13.33 21.05
CA THR A 213 7.35 -13.58 21.56
C THR A 213 6.97 -12.47 22.53
N VAL A 214 5.69 -12.08 22.53
CA VAL A 214 5.18 -11.12 23.51
C VAL A 214 5.13 -11.81 24.88
N PRO A 215 5.82 -11.28 25.91
CA PRO A 215 5.75 -11.83 27.25
C PRO A 215 4.28 -11.91 27.72
N PHE A 216 3.94 -12.96 28.47
CA PHE A 216 2.58 -13.24 29.01
C PHE A 216 1.53 -13.73 28.00
N LEU A 217 1.61 -13.40 26.72
CA LEU A 217 0.66 -13.87 25.70
C LEU A 217 1.15 -15.10 24.93
N ASN A 218 2.46 -15.37 24.92
CA ASN A 218 3.09 -16.46 24.18
C ASN A 218 2.73 -16.49 22.68
N ILE A 219 2.51 -15.31 22.10
CA ILE A 219 2.27 -15.11 20.67
C ILE A 219 3.53 -14.56 19.99
N GLY A 220 3.81 -15.03 18.77
CA GLY A 220 4.92 -14.55 17.95
C GLY A 220 4.66 -13.16 17.38
N SER A 221 5.73 -12.43 17.05
CA SER A 221 5.66 -11.10 16.44
C SER A 221 4.79 -11.04 15.17
N GLY A 222 4.83 -12.04 14.29
CA GLY A 222 3.97 -12.09 13.11
C GLY A 222 2.48 -12.22 13.45
N GLU A 223 2.14 -12.94 14.52
CA GLU A 223 0.76 -13.06 14.99
C GLU A 223 0.24 -11.76 15.60
N VAL A 224 1.12 -10.99 16.25
CA VAL A 224 0.79 -9.62 16.70
C VAL A 224 0.41 -8.75 15.51
N ILE A 225 1.17 -8.80 14.42
CA ILE A 225 0.87 -8.05 13.20
C ILE A 225 -0.45 -8.50 12.59
N GLU A 226 -0.73 -9.79 12.54
CA GLU A 226 -2.03 -10.28 12.06
C GLU A 226 -3.20 -9.72 12.89
N ILE A 227 -3.09 -9.75 14.22
CA ILE A 227 -4.14 -9.20 15.10
C ILE A 227 -4.34 -7.70 14.82
N LEU A 228 -3.27 -6.94 14.64
CA LEU A 228 -3.33 -5.52 14.32
C LEU A 228 -3.92 -5.22 12.93
N ILE A 229 -3.88 -6.17 12.00
CA ILE A 229 -4.49 -6.01 10.67
C ILE A 229 -6.00 -6.30 10.72
N TYR A 230 -6.46 -7.22 11.59
CA TYR A 230 -7.87 -7.53 11.73
C TYR A 230 -8.64 -6.57 12.66
N GLY A 231 -7.95 -5.88 13.57
CA GLY A 231 -8.53 -4.91 14.50
C GLY A 231 -8.69 -3.52 13.90
#